data_AF-A0A537HMH6-F1
#
_entry.id   AF-A0A537HMH6-F1
#
_cell.length_a   1.000
_cell.length_b   1.000
_cell.length_c   1.000
_cell.angle_alpha   90.00
_cell.angle_beta   90.00
_cell.angle_gamma   90.00
#
_symmetry.space_group_name_H-M   'P 1'
#
loop_
_entity.id
_entity.type
_entity.pdbx_description
1 polymer ?
#
loop_
_entity_poly.entity_id
_entity_poly.type
_entity_poly.pdbx_seq_one_letter_code
_entity_poly.pdbx_strand_id
1 'polypeptide(L)'
;MAQVLRSNYLLILGCIGASLWTWSLLPNSPSFVEQNLVFSYNNLQAGRLWTLVTALFVHGSPIHLLGNMIFLFVFGNTLEKTIGSHAHMVVFFTGGLTAFLLSIPFFPADTGM
;
A
#
# COMPACT_ATOMS: atom_id res chain seq x y z
N MET A 1 31.36 -8.72 1.57
CA MET A 1 30.04 -8.62 2.26
C MET A 1 28.97 -8.66 1.19
N ALA A 2 28.13 -9.70 1.16
CA ALA A 2 26.97 -9.72 0.26
C ALA A 2 26.04 -8.60 0.70
N GLN A 3 25.71 -7.68 -0.21
CA GLN A 3 24.77 -6.60 0.04
C GLN A 3 23.38 -7.24 0.15
N VAL A 4 22.94 -7.56 1.37
CA VAL A 4 21.58 -8.07 1.61
C VAL A 4 20.60 -7.05 1.04
N LEU A 5 19.72 -7.50 0.14
CA LEU A 5 18.69 -6.66 -0.44
C LEU A 5 17.85 -6.06 0.69
N ARG A 6 17.76 -4.73 0.73
CA ARG A 6 17.01 -4.00 1.75
C ARG A 6 15.52 -4.30 1.62
N SER A 7 14.84 -4.52 2.74
CA SER A 7 13.39 -4.81 2.75
C SER A 7 12.59 -3.66 2.13
N ASN A 8 13.06 -2.42 2.29
CA ASN A 8 12.45 -1.25 1.67
C ASN A 8 12.39 -1.32 0.14
N TYR A 9 13.41 -1.90 -0.52
CA TYR A 9 13.37 -2.06 -1.98
C TYR A 9 12.35 -3.10 -2.42
N LEU A 10 12.12 -4.15 -1.62
CA LEU A 10 11.06 -5.11 -1.88
C LEU A 10 9.67 -4.46 -1.77
N LEU A 11 9.47 -3.57 -0.79
CA LEU A 11 8.23 -2.80 -0.67
C LEU A 11 8.01 -1.90 -1.88
N ILE A 12 9.04 -1.15 -2.30
CA ILE A 12 8.97 -0.28 -3.48
C ILE A 12 8.62 -1.08 -4.74
N LEU A 13 9.33 -2.19 -4.98
CA LEU A 13 9.05 -3.07 -6.13
C LEU A 13 7.65 -3.67 -6.04
N GLY A 14 7.19 -4.03 -4.84
CA GLY A 14 5.83 -4.50 -4.58
C GLY A 14 4.78 -3.46 -4.95
N CYS A 15 4.94 -2.21 -4.52
CA CYS A 15 4.02 -1.12 -4.83
C CYS A 15 3.97 -0.84 -6.34
N ILE A 16 5.13 -0.80 -7.00
CA ILE A 16 5.22 -0.59 -8.44
C ILE A 16 4.53 -1.75 -9.18
N GLY A 17 4.90 -3.00 -8.87
CA GLY A 17 4.35 -4.18 -9.52
C GLY A 17 2.84 -4.31 -9.34
N ALA A 18 2.35 -4.17 -8.10
CA ALA A 18 0.92 -4.25 -7.80
C ALA A 18 0.12 -3.13 -8.49
N SER A 19 0.65 -1.91 -8.52
CA SER A 19 -0.01 -0.78 -9.17
C SER A 19 -0.07 -0.95 -10.69
N LEU A 20 1.03 -1.35 -11.33
CA LEU A 20 1.07 -1.62 -12.78
C LEU A 20 0.14 -2.77 -13.16
N TRP A 21 0.14 -3.85 -12.38
CA TRP A 21 -0.78 -4.97 -12.59
C TRP A 21 -2.23 -4.50 -12.46
N THR A 22 -2.55 -3.76 -11.42
CA THR A 22 -3.90 -3.23 -11.19
C THR A 22 -4.35 -2.29 -12.33
N TRP A 23 -3.49 -1.38 -12.79
CA TRP A 23 -3.80 -0.51 -13.93
C TRP A 23 -4.02 -1.26 -15.24
N SER A 24 -3.38 -2.42 -15.42
CA SER A 24 -3.66 -3.28 -16.60
C SER A 24 -5.02 -3.99 -16.52
N LEU A 25 -5.57 -4.18 -15.31
CA LEU A 25 -6.89 -4.75 -15.08
C LEU A 25 -8.01 -3.70 -15.12
N LEU A 26 -7.74 -2.46 -14.70
CA LEU A 26 -8.74 -1.38 -14.60
C LEU A 26 -9.66 -1.24 -15.83
N PRO A 27 -9.15 -1.29 -17.09
CA PRO A 27 -10.00 -1.13 -18.28
C PRO A 27 -11.03 -2.25 -18.46
N ASN A 28 -10.74 -3.46 -17.98
CA ASN A 28 -11.52 -4.66 -18.24
C ASN A 28 -12.30 -5.14 -17.01
N SER A 29 -11.84 -4.80 -15.80
CA SER A 29 -12.39 -5.32 -14.54
C SER A 29 -12.28 -4.29 -13.41
N PRO A 30 -12.85 -3.07 -13.59
CA PRO A 30 -12.75 -2.01 -12.57
C PRO A 30 -13.41 -2.42 -11.26
N SER A 31 -14.58 -3.05 -11.33
CA SER A 31 -15.31 -3.53 -10.14
C SER A 31 -14.52 -4.57 -9.35
N PHE A 32 -13.74 -5.43 -10.02
CA PHE A 32 -12.90 -6.39 -9.33
C PHE A 32 -11.83 -5.69 -8.49
N VAL A 33 -11.17 -4.67 -9.06
CA VAL A 33 -10.12 -3.91 -8.40
C VAL A 33 -10.68 -3.13 -7.21
N GLU A 34 -11.76 -2.36 -7.43
CA GLU A 34 -12.39 -1.56 -6.38
C GLU A 34 -12.89 -2.42 -5.22
N GLN A 35 -13.41 -3.61 -5.51
CA GLN A 35 -13.99 -4.47 -4.49
C GLN A 35 -12.94 -5.33 -3.78
N ASN A 36 -11.87 -5.73 -4.43
CA ASN A 36 -10.96 -6.74 -3.88
C ASN A 36 -9.56 -6.22 -3.56
N LEU A 37 -9.14 -5.08 -4.09
CA LEU A 37 -7.76 -4.60 -3.96
C LEU A 37 -7.65 -3.25 -3.24
N VAL A 38 -8.71 -2.44 -3.28
CA VAL A 38 -8.76 -1.08 -2.71
C VAL A 38 -9.42 -1.09 -1.33
N PHE A 39 -8.92 -0.28 -0.42
CA PHE A 39 -9.53 -0.16 0.91
C PHE A 39 -10.78 0.72 0.83
N SER A 40 -11.89 0.27 1.39
CA SER A 40 -13.07 1.10 1.66
C SER A 40 -13.82 0.53 2.86
N TYR A 41 -14.61 1.35 3.53
CA TYR A 41 -15.42 0.87 4.65
C TYR A 41 -16.46 -0.16 4.17
N ASN A 42 -17.02 0.02 2.98
CA ASN A 42 -17.90 -0.97 2.34
C ASN A 42 -17.21 -2.34 2.15
N ASN A 43 -15.95 -2.35 1.71
CA ASN A 43 -15.19 -3.61 1.57
C ASN A 43 -14.95 -4.29 2.91
N LEU A 44 -14.65 -3.52 3.97
CA LEU A 44 -14.53 -4.08 5.32
C LEU A 44 -15.86 -4.69 5.80
N GLN A 45 -16.97 -4.00 5.62
CA GLN A 45 -18.30 -4.50 6.00
C GLN A 45 -18.69 -5.75 5.20
N ALA A 46 -18.24 -5.86 3.95
CA ALA A 46 -18.41 -7.04 3.11
C ALA A 46 -17.47 -8.20 3.49
N GLY A 47 -16.70 -8.08 4.58
CA GLY A 47 -15.78 -9.12 5.07
C GLY A 47 -14.46 -9.22 4.31
N ARG A 48 -14.15 -8.25 3.45
CA ARG A 48 -12.95 -8.24 2.58
C ARG A 48 -11.74 -7.69 3.32
N LEU A 49 -11.39 -8.30 4.46
CA LEU A 49 -10.33 -7.81 5.34
C LEU A 49 -8.95 -7.74 4.68
N TRP A 50 -8.72 -8.51 3.62
CA TRP A 50 -7.47 -8.46 2.84
C TRP A 50 -7.24 -7.10 2.19
N THR A 51 -8.27 -6.28 1.97
CA THR A 51 -8.12 -4.94 1.37
C THR A 51 -7.27 -4.01 2.26
N LEU A 52 -7.19 -4.27 3.57
CA LEU A 52 -6.28 -3.56 4.48
C LEU A 52 -4.81 -3.71 4.10
N VAL A 53 -4.45 -4.85 3.49
CA VAL A 53 -3.07 -5.16 3.11
C VAL A 53 -2.84 -4.86 1.63
N THR A 54 -3.75 -5.26 0.75
CA THR A 54 -3.57 -5.05 -0.70
C THR A 54 -3.51 -3.57 -1.05
N ALA A 55 -4.31 -2.74 -0.39
CA ALA A 55 -4.35 -1.30 -0.63
C ALA A 55 -3.04 -0.57 -0.25
N LEU A 56 -2.18 -1.16 0.57
CA LEU A 56 -0.84 -0.59 0.85
C LEU A 56 0.06 -0.56 -0.38
N PHE A 57 -0.23 -1.39 -1.39
CA PHE A 57 0.59 -1.54 -2.58
C PHE A 57 -0.05 -0.95 -3.84
N VAL A 58 -1.38 -0.83 -3.87
CA VAL A 58 -2.13 -0.36 -5.03
C VAL A 58 -2.33 1.15 -4.95
N HIS A 59 -1.98 1.86 -6.03
CA HIS A 59 -2.09 3.32 -6.09
C HIS A 59 -3.04 3.76 -7.21
N GLY A 60 -3.89 4.74 -6.92
CA GLY A 60 -4.90 5.23 -7.88
C GLY A 60 -4.34 6.00 -9.08
N SER A 61 -3.10 6.50 -9.04
CA SER A 61 -2.50 7.22 -10.16
C SER A 61 -0.97 7.16 -10.18
N PRO A 62 -0.33 7.37 -11.36
CA PRO A 62 1.12 7.40 -11.48
C PRO A 62 1.81 8.45 -10.62
N ILE A 63 1.21 9.64 -10.48
CA ILE A 63 1.79 10.72 -9.67
C ILE A 63 1.75 10.38 -8.17
N HIS A 64 0.66 9.75 -7.70
CA HIS A 64 0.54 9.29 -6.32
C HIS A 64 1.55 8.19 -6.02
N LEU A 65 1.72 7.23 -6.92
CA LEU A 65 2.74 6.18 -6.80
C LEU A 65 4.15 6.79 -6.75
N LEU A 66 4.49 7.67 -7.70
CA LEU A 66 5.81 8.28 -7.78
C LEU A 66 6.16 9.04 -6.49
N GLY A 67 5.22 9.83 -5.97
CA GLY A 67 5.38 10.53 -4.70
C GLY A 67 5.71 9.57 -3.56
N ASN A 68 4.90 8.52 -3.38
CA ASN A 68 5.14 7.53 -2.32
C ASN A 68 6.47 6.80 -2.48
N MET A 69 6.89 6.46 -3.70
CA MET A 69 8.16 5.78 -3.93
C MET A 69 9.36 6.67 -3.59
N ILE A 70 9.27 7.99 -3.85
CA ILE A 70 10.29 8.96 -3.40
C ILE A 70 10.32 9.00 -1.87
N PHE A 71 9.17 9.04 -1.20
CA PHE A 71 9.11 9.01 0.27
C PHE A 71 9.70 7.71 0.86
N LEU A 72 9.34 6.54 0.34
CA LEU A 72 9.93 5.26 0.78
C LEU A 72 11.43 5.20 0.46
N PHE A 73 11.86 5.70 -0.69
CA PHE A 73 13.27 5.71 -1.05
C PHE A 73 14.11 6.61 -0.13
N VAL A 74 13.61 7.77 0.26
CA VAL A 74 14.36 8.69 1.13
C VAL A 74 14.19 8.32 2.61
N PHE A 75 12.96 8.28 3.09
CA PHE A 75 12.65 8.08 4.50
C PHE A 75 12.66 6.61 4.89
N GLY A 76 12.10 5.72 4.08
CA GLY A 76 12.09 4.27 4.35
C GLY A 76 13.50 3.70 4.44
N ASN A 77 14.39 4.06 3.51
CA ASN A 77 15.80 3.65 3.58
C ASN A 77 16.53 4.20 4.82
N THR A 78 16.18 5.40 5.27
CA THR A 78 16.77 6.01 6.47
C THR A 78 16.27 5.29 7.71
N LEU A 79 14.95 5.08 7.81
CA LEU A 79 14.31 4.35 8.89
C LEU A 79 14.85 2.93 9.01
N GLU A 80 14.91 2.17 7.91
CA GLU A 80 15.45 0.80 7.90
C GLU A 80 16.92 0.74 8.38
N LYS A 81 17.74 1.74 8.04
CA LYS A 81 19.12 1.82 8.58
C LYS A 81 19.14 2.06 10.09
N THR A 82 18.18 2.82 10.60
CA THR A 82 18.11 3.21 12.02
C THR A 82 17.55 2.11 12.90
N ILE A 83 16.47 1.45 12.48
CA ILE A 83 15.73 0.48 13.32
C ILE A 83 15.86 -0.98 12.86
N GLY A 84 16.52 -1.22 11.73
CA GLY A 84 16.67 -2.55 11.12
C GLY A 84 15.44 -3.01 10.32
N SER A 85 15.65 -4.01 9.46
CA SER A 85 14.66 -4.47 8.48
C SER A 85 13.37 -5.00 9.09
N HIS A 86 13.45 -5.79 10.18
CA HIS A 86 12.25 -6.35 10.82
C HIS A 86 11.35 -5.25 11.39
N ALA A 87 11.91 -4.34 12.18
CA ALA A 87 11.13 -3.25 12.76
C ALA A 87 10.60 -2.29 11.69
N HIS A 88 11.37 -2.04 10.62
CA HIS A 88 10.91 -1.27 9.47
C HIS A 88 9.65 -1.88 8.83
N MET A 89 9.63 -3.21 8.60
CA MET A 89 8.46 -3.90 8.05
C MET A 89 7.26 -3.78 8.98
N VAL A 90 7.45 -3.96 10.30
CA VAL A 90 6.37 -3.77 11.28
C VAL A 90 5.80 -2.36 11.17
N VAL A 91 6.66 -1.33 11.18
CA VAL A 91 6.23 0.08 11.07
C VAL A 91 5.46 0.34 9.77
N PHE A 92 5.93 -0.19 8.64
CA PHE A 92 5.25 -0.04 7.35
C PHE A 92 3.83 -0.60 7.40
N PHE A 93 3.67 -1.86 7.81
CA PHE A 93 2.36 -2.51 7.83
C PHE A 93 1.43 -1.92 8.90
N THR A 94 1.90 -1.75 10.13
CA THR A 94 1.04 -1.20 11.19
C THR A 94 0.69 0.25 10.93
N GLY A 95 1.62 1.05 10.39
CA GLY A 95 1.37 2.45 10.03
C GLY A 95 0.29 2.57 8.96
N GLY A 96 0.38 1.76 7.90
CA GLY A 96 -0.64 1.73 6.84
C GLY A 96 -2.00 1.23 7.32
N LEU A 97 -2.04 0.12 8.06
CA LEU A 97 -3.29 -0.42 8.61
C LEU A 97 -3.97 0.57 9.56
N THR A 98 -3.19 1.20 10.45
CA THR A 98 -3.74 2.21 11.37
C THR A 98 -4.23 3.45 10.63
N ALA A 99 -3.53 3.91 9.59
CA ALA A 99 -3.99 5.02 8.76
C ALA A 99 -5.35 4.72 8.11
N PHE A 100 -5.55 3.52 7.55
CA PHE A 100 -6.83 3.11 6.97
C PHE A 100 -7.95 2.99 8.01
N LEU A 101 -7.67 2.40 9.16
CA LEU A 101 -8.70 2.25 10.21
C LEU A 101 -9.09 3.59 10.82
N LEU A 102 -8.13 4.48 11.01
CA LEU A 102 -8.37 5.82 11.55
C LEU A 102 -9.02 6.76 10.54
N SER A 103 -8.95 6.48 9.23
CA SER A 103 -9.60 7.32 8.22
C SER A 103 -11.11 7.07 8.09
N ILE A 104 -11.64 5.94 8.58
CA ILE A 104 -13.06 5.56 8.50
C ILE A 104 -14.03 6.69 8.93
N PRO A 105 -13.81 7.41 10.05
CA PRO A 105 -14.72 8.46 10.47
C PRO A 105 -14.69 9.72 9.59
N PHE A 106 -13.67 9.88 8.74
CA PHE A 106 -13.41 11.10 7.97
C PHE A 106 -13.88 11.01 6.52
N PHE A 107 -14.10 9.81 5.99
CA PHE A 107 -14.45 9.59 4.59
C PHE A 107 -15.78 8.83 4.45
N PRO A 108 -16.55 9.11 3.38
CA PRO A 108 -17.71 8.29 3.01
C PRO A 108 -17.36 6.81 2.87
N ALA A 109 -18.33 5.95 3.13
CA ALA A 109 -18.12 4.50 3.22
C ALA A 109 -17.62 3.84 1.91
N ASP A 110 -17.97 4.45 0.79
CA ASP A 110 -17.64 4.07 -0.58
C ASP A 110 -16.32 4.68 -1.07
N THR A 111 -15.66 5.51 -0.26
CA THR A 111 -14.37 6.11 -0.64
C THR A 111 -13.30 5.03 -0.72
N GLY A 112 -12.85 4.74 -1.94
CA GLY A 112 -11.68 3.92 -2.19
C GLY A 112 -10.40 4.65 -1.83
N MET A 113 -9.59 4.06 -0.96
CA MET A 113 -8.26 4.52 -0.55
C MET A 113 -7.19 3.51 -0.93
#